data_AF-A0A7S1DT78-F1
#
_entry.id   AF-A0A7S1DT78-F1
#
_cell.length_a   1.000
_cell.length_b   1.000
_cell.length_c   1.000
_cell.angle_alpha   90.00
_cell.angle_beta   90.00
_cell.angle_gamma   90.00
#
_symmetry.space_group_name_H-M   'P 1'
#
loop_
_entity.id
_entity.type
_entity.pdbx_description
1 polymer ?
#
loop_
_entity_poly.entity_id
_entity_poly.type
_entity_poly.pdbx_seq_one_letter_code
_entity_poly.pdbx_strand_id
1 'polypeptide(L)'
;IILPAPAPLPPGARRGSTAFHQKLTEQELAAEVFGEEIWAIMESTVGMLWDHEQRNERMIVCSTRMFRLGLRKRHLEGLGAAVRAVLKDALAAPCSECGLHEWSEEQSAAWEWLWHQVTVSMETTLDCLEQDQVSIVRNTWESARASRTSAELGDVFYTHLAAEAPHIMHLFQRPKKMQAYAFMQAIDFVVQFGEAPEVFFRELKPLVIRHIKYGVKSEYMKVFGKATLDSISEVVGPAEWTPTVKAAWSQLWSRCSSAVARSLNAGTNLITVSLVNGDLARMRDAVSCAPRGERARWLTRVEVSGAVLSPLYWAVRDGKFQMVDFILTDLLTIRADREEYYYGQEALFAAHPDLISVLCRDAPESVETLMDGLLWHSQTVENGRLRVNYYIREMFSNPITTPDAWKQPLAVFCEAGTPAMFTHPVLEKVLELKWEHMRRYFLAQHGVFGVLILLYTTGFVARGLSCDAASVVVRWLTFTFALFLFGAFGAVVATQIRQGKLVSARLLAWEVRIPRIVNNRWNFARLASTLLVVLAAPAHDPLVCA
;
A
#
# COMPACT_ATOMS: atom_id res chain seq x y z
N ILE A 1 5.10 3.19 -18.32
CA ILE A 1 5.10 1.72 -18.14
C ILE A 1 3.66 1.30 -18.29
N ILE A 2 3.32 0.74 -19.45
CA ILE A 2 1.95 0.40 -19.86
C ILE A 2 1.53 -0.82 -19.05
N LEU A 3 0.49 -0.69 -18.23
CA LEU A 3 -0.12 -1.83 -17.52
C LEU A 3 -0.87 -2.70 -18.55
N PRO A 4 -0.79 -4.03 -18.46
CA PRO A 4 -1.55 -4.91 -19.34
C PRO A 4 -3.05 -4.81 -19.03
N ALA A 5 -3.87 -4.95 -20.07
CA ALA A 5 -5.32 -5.01 -19.95
C ALA A 5 -5.74 -6.19 -19.05
N PRO A 6 -6.77 -6.03 -18.20
CA PRO A 6 -7.27 -7.11 -17.36
C PRO A 6 -7.84 -8.24 -18.24
N ALA A 7 -7.55 -9.48 -17.86
CA ALA A 7 -8.02 -10.67 -18.54
C ALA A 7 -9.57 -10.74 -18.56
N PRO A 8 -10.18 -11.26 -19.64
CA PRO A 8 -11.63 -11.42 -19.69
C PRO A 8 -12.09 -12.45 -18.66
N LEU A 9 -13.18 -12.13 -17.96
CA LEU A 9 -13.81 -13.03 -17.00
C LEU A 9 -14.31 -14.31 -17.69
N PRO A 10 -14.22 -15.49 -17.03
CA PRO A 10 -14.71 -16.73 -17.57
C PRO A 10 -16.26 -16.72 -17.68
N PRO A 11 -16.84 -17.29 -18.75
CA PRO A 11 -18.28 -17.38 -18.89
C PRO A 11 -18.81 -18.46 -17.94
N GLY A 12 -19.45 -18.08 -16.84
CA GLY A 12 -20.10 -19.07 -15.98
C GLY A 12 -20.38 -18.74 -14.52
N ALA A 13 -20.17 -17.52 -14.03
CA ALA A 13 -20.51 -17.16 -12.66
C ALA A 13 -21.92 -16.55 -12.55
N ARG A 14 -22.97 -17.31 -12.90
CA ARG A 14 -24.34 -17.01 -12.44
C ARG A 14 -24.49 -17.57 -11.03
N ARG A 15 -24.50 -16.70 -10.01
CA ARG A 15 -25.07 -17.05 -8.70
C ARG A 15 -26.57 -16.77 -8.75
N GLY A 16 -27.33 -17.74 -8.27
CA GLY A 16 -28.75 -17.89 -8.57
C GLY A 16 -29.67 -16.82 -8.01
N SER A 17 -30.65 -16.45 -8.82
CA SER A 17 -32.02 -16.30 -8.38
C SER A 17 -32.89 -16.99 -9.44
N THR A 18 -33.72 -17.93 -9.00
CA THR A 18 -34.72 -18.62 -9.82
C THR A 18 -36.06 -17.96 -9.54
N ALA A 19 -36.52 -17.07 -10.41
CA ALA A 19 -37.94 -16.74 -10.59
C ALA A 19 -38.14 -15.91 -11.87
N PHE A 20 -38.97 -16.42 -12.78
CA PHE A 20 -39.72 -15.70 -13.83
C PHE A 20 -39.07 -14.44 -14.44
N HIS A 21 -38.30 -14.60 -15.52
CA HIS A 21 -38.00 -13.46 -16.42
C HIS A 21 -38.96 -13.47 -17.60
N GLN A 22 -40.03 -12.68 -17.46
CA GLN A 22 -40.70 -12.07 -18.60
C GLN A 22 -39.65 -11.15 -19.27
N LYS A 23 -39.49 -11.22 -20.60
CA LYS A 23 -38.58 -10.31 -21.32
C LYS A 23 -39.12 -8.89 -21.14
N LEU A 24 -38.48 -8.10 -20.28
CA LEU A 24 -38.74 -6.68 -20.14
C LEU A 24 -38.52 -5.99 -21.49
N THR A 25 -39.39 -5.07 -21.84
CA THR A 25 -39.26 -4.17 -22.99
C THR A 25 -38.07 -3.23 -22.78
N GLU A 26 -37.52 -2.65 -23.87
CA GLU A 26 -36.42 -1.68 -23.76
C GLU A 26 -36.76 -0.49 -22.84
N GLN A 27 -38.03 -0.11 -22.80
CA GLN A 27 -38.53 0.96 -21.94
C GLN A 27 -38.56 0.57 -20.47
N GLU A 28 -38.91 -0.68 -20.14
CA GLU A 28 -38.87 -1.19 -18.77
C GLU A 28 -37.43 -1.37 -18.27
N LEU A 29 -36.52 -1.84 -19.12
CA LEU A 29 -35.09 -1.93 -18.78
C LEU A 29 -34.48 -0.54 -18.53
N ALA A 30 -34.83 0.46 -19.36
CA ALA A 30 -34.40 1.83 -19.16
C ALA A 30 -34.95 2.42 -17.85
N ALA A 31 -36.19 2.09 -17.49
CA ALA A 31 -36.80 2.51 -16.23
C ALA A 31 -36.13 1.85 -15.02
N GLU A 32 -35.77 0.57 -15.11
CA GLU A 32 -35.04 -0.16 -14.06
C GLU A 32 -33.66 0.46 -13.82
N VAL A 33 -32.87 0.69 -14.87
CA VAL A 33 -31.55 1.34 -14.79
C VAL A 33 -31.66 2.75 -14.21
N PHE A 34 -32.65 3.52 -14.63
CA PHE A 34 -32.89 4.86 -14.10
C PHE A 34 -33.29 4.83 -12.62
N GLY A 35 -34.11 3.85 -12.22
CA GLY A 35 -34.49 3.61 -10.82
C GLY A 35 -33.29 3.26 -9.95
N GLU A 36 -32.40 2.38 -10.42
CA GLU A 36 -31.15 2.04 -9.70
C GLU A 36 -30.25 3.27 -9.50
N GLU A 37 -30.11 4.14 -10.51
CA GLU A 37 -29.31 5.37 -10.37
C GLU A 37 -29.97 6.37 -9.40
N ILE A 38 -31.30 6.51 -9.39
CA ILE A 38 -32.00 7.32 -8.36
C ILE A 38 -31.74 6.76 -6.96
N TRP A 39 -31.86 5.44 -6.81
CA TRP A 39 -31.59 4.78 -5.53
C TRP A 39 -30.16 5.04 -5.07
N ALA A 40 -29.18 4.88 -5.97
CA ALA A 40 -27.77 5.17 -5.68
C ALA A 40 -27.53 6.63 -5.28
N ILE A 41 -28.23 7.59 -5.89
CA ILE A 41 -28.19 9.01 -5.48
C ILE A 41 -28.72 9.16 -4.06
N MET A 42 -29.87 8.57 -3.74
CA MET A 42 -30.48 8.66 -2.41
C MET A 42 -29.59 8.02 -1.34
N GLU A 43 -29.16 6.78 -1.55
CA GLU A 43 -28.28 6.05 -0.64
C GLU A 43 -26.96 6.81 -0.40
N SER A 44 -26.33 7.31 -1.46
CA SER A 44 -25.08 8.08 -1.34
C SER A 44 -25.31 9.41 -0.61
N THR A 45 -26.40 10.11 -0.89
CA THR A 45 -26.69 11.41 -0.28
C THR A 45 -26.99 11.27 1.22
N VAL A 46 -27.77 10.25 1.60
CA VAL A 46 -28.07 9.94 3.00
C VAL A 46 -26.82 9.45 3.72
N GLY A 47 -26.04 8.55 3.11
CA GLY A 47 -24.80 8.04 3.69
C GLY A 47 -23.70 9.10 3.87
N MET A 48 -23.73 10.16 3.06
CA MET A 48 -22.75 11.27 3.07
C MET A 48 -23.39 12.59 3.53
N LEU A 49 -24.42 12.53 4.38
CA LEU A 49 -25.19 13.72 4.78
C LEU A 49 -24.30 14.85 5.33
N TRP A 50 -23.29 14.46 6.11
CA TRP A 50 -22.34 15.35 6.79
C TRP A 50 -21.03 15.54 6.02
N ASP A 51 -20.80 14.77 4.96
CA ASP A 51 -19.65 14.91 4.08
C ASP A 51 -20.08 15.60 2.78
N HIS A 52 -20.30 16.91 2.89
CA HIS A 52 -20.74 17.75 1.76
C HIS A 52 -19.79 17.66 0.56
N GLU A 53 -18.49 17.41 0.79
CA GLU A 53 -17.50 17.35 -0.27
C GLU A 53 -17.62 16.06 -1.08
N GLN A 54 -17.56 14.89 -0.42
CA GLN A 54 -17.75 13.61 -1.12
C GLN A 54 -19.12 13.51 -1.77
N ARG A 55 -20.16 14.07 -1.11
CA ARG A 55 -21.49 14.16 -1.68
C ARG A 55 -21.49 14.93 -3.00
N ASN A 56 -20.87 16.11 -3.05
CA ASN A 56 -20.81 16.91 -4.29
C ASN A 56 -20.06 16.20 -5.42
N GLU A 57 -18.97 15.48 -5.11
CA GLU A 57 -18.26 14.67 -6.11
C GLU A 57 -19.16 13.57 -6.69
N ARG A 58 -19.90 12.88 -5.82
CA ARG A 58 -20.91 11.88 -6.23
C ARG A 58 -22.02 12.50 -7.07
N MET A 59 -22.52 13.67 -6.69
CA MET A 59 -23.56 14.36 -7.45
C MET A 59 -23.10 14.74 -8.86
N ILE A 60 -21.84 15.13 -9.05
CA ILE A 60 -21.29 15.39 -10.40
C ILE A 60 -21.35 14.11 -11.25
N VAL A 61 -20.89 12.98 -10.71
CA VAL A 61 -20.90 11.69 -11.42
C VAL A 61 -22.32 11.25 -11.77
N CYS A 62 -23.22 11.26 -10.79
CA CYS A 62 -24.61 10.86 -10.98
C CYS A 62 -25.34 11.78 -11.96
N SER A 63 -25.11 13.10 -11.89
CA SER A 63 -25.70 14.06 -12.82
C SER A 63 -25.30 13.76 -14.26
N THR A 64 -24.02 13.48 -14.52
CA THR A 64 -23.53 13.15 -15.86
C THR A 64 -24.14 11.84 -16.38
N ARG A 65 -24.27 10.81 -15.53
CA ARG A 65 -24.94 9.55 -15.92
C ARG A 65 -26.42 9.75 -16.21
N MET A 66 -27.13 10.41 -15.31
CA MET A 66 -28.57 10.67 -15.46
C MET A 66 -28.86 11.55 -16.67
N PHE A 67 -27.98 12.51 -16.98
CA PHE A 67 -28.09 13.31 -18.20
C PHE A 67 -28.03 12.47 -19.48
N ARG A 68 -27.14 11.46 -19.53
CA ARG A 68 -27.07 10.48 -20.63
C ARG A 68 -28.35 9.63 -20.74
N LEU A 69 -29.04 9.40 -19.62
CA LEU A 69 -30.35 8.75 -19.56
C LEU A 69 -31.53 9.71 -19.88
N GLY A 70 -31.26 10.97 -20.22
CA GLY A 70 -32.29 11.95 -20.60
C GLY A 70 -32.76 12.87 -19.46
N LEU A 71 -32.16 12.81 -18.27
CA LEU A 71 -32.44 13.77 -17.21
C LEU A 71 -32.02 15.18 -17.65
N ARG A 72 -32.86 16.16 -17.36
CA ARG A 72 -32.66 17.58 -17.61
C ARG A 72 -32.99 18.34 -16.34
N LYS A 73 -32.51 19.58 -16.23
CA LYS A 73 -32.74 20.42 -15.04
C LYS A 73 -34.22 20.54 -14.68
N ARG A 74 -35.08 20.75 -15.68
CA ARG A 74 -36.55 20.83 -15.52
C ARG A 74 -37.20 19.59 -14.91
N HIS A 75 -36.53 18.43 -14.92
CA HIS A 75 -37.08 17.19 -14.37
C HIS A 75 -36.81 17.03 -12.86
N LEU A 76 -35.89 17.82 -12.28
CA LEU A 76 -35.47 17.64 -10.87
C LEU A 76 -36.61 17.88 -9.87
N GLU A 77 -37.46 18.87 -10.11
CA GLU A 77 -38.60 19.16 -9.21
C GLU A 77 -39.60 18.00 -9.18
N GLY A 78 -39.99 17.50 -10.36
CA GLY A 78 -40.89 16.35 -10.47
C GLY A 78 -40.28 15.07 -9.92
N LEU A 79 -38.98 14.85 -10.10
CA LEU A 79 -38.27 13.70 -9.55
C LEU A 79 -38.28 13.71 -8.02
N GLY A 80 -38.05 14.87 -7.40
CA GLY A 80 -38.11 15.00 -5.94
C GLY A 80 -39.50 14.75 -5.37
N ALA A 81 -40.54 15.25 -6.06
CA ALA A 81 -41.93 14.98 -5.69
C ALA A 81 -42.26 13.47 -5.77
N ALA A 82 -41.78 12.79 -6.82
CA ALA A 82 -41.97 11.35 -6.99
C ALA A 82 -41.24 10.54 -5.90
N VAL A 83 -39.99 10.88 -5.58
CA VAL A 83 -39.22 10.21 -4.52
C VAL A 83 -39.93 10.35 -3.17
N ARG A 84 -40.42 11.54 -2.82
CA ARG A 84 -41.17 11.76 -1.57
C ARG A 84 -42.47 10.94 -1.52
N ALA A 85 -43.21 10.89 -2.63
CA ALA A 85 -44.44 10.09 -2.70
C ALA A 85 -44.15 8.59 -2.47
N VAL A 86 -43.11 8.06 -3.11
CA VAL A 86 -42.68 6.66 -2.94
C VAL A 86 -42.26 6.37 -1.49
N LEU A 87 -41.51 7.28 -0.85
CA LEU A 87 -41.11 7.11 0.55
C LEU A 87 -42.32 7.13 1.50
N LYS A 88 -43.29 8.01 1.25
CA LYS A 88 -44.54 8.09 2.02
C LYS A 88 -45.35 6.80 1.89
N ASP A 89 -45.48 6.26 0.68
CA ASP A 89 -46.20 5.01 0.41
C ASP A 89 -45.47 3.80 1.03
N ALA A 90 -44.14 3.77 0.94
CA ALA A 90 -43.33 2.68 1.50
C ALA A 90 -43.41 2.62 3.04
N LEU A 91 -43.46 3.77 3.70
CA LEU A 91 -43.59 3.86 5.17
C LEU A 91 -45.02 3.63 5.66
N ALA A 92 -46.02 3.80 4.81
CA ALA A 92 -47.41 3.45 5.11
C ALA A 92 -47.66 1.93 5.15
N ALA A 93 -46.73 1.11 4.64
CA ALA A 93 -46.80 -0.34 4.72
C ALA A 93 -46.48 -0.83 6.16
N PRO A 94 -47.22 -1.82 6.71
CA PRO A 94 -47.01 -2.29 8.07
C PRO A 94 -45.63 -2.96 8.22
N CYS A 95 -44.77 -2.41 9.09
CA CYS A 95 -43.49 -3.04 9.43
C CYS A 95 -43.68 -4.11 10.51
N SER A 96 -43.08 -5.29 10.30
CA SER A 96 -43.19 -6.43 11.22
C SER A 96 -42.47 -6.24 12.56
N GLU A 97 -41.57 -5.26 12.68
CA GLU A 97 -40.76 -5.04 13.90
C GLU A 97 -41.22 -3.84 14.75
N CYS A 98 -41.89 -2.84 14.18
CA CYS A 98 -42.17 -1.57 14.87
C CYS A 98 -43.59 -0.98 14.67
N GLY A 99 -44.46 -1.60 13.85
CA GLY A 99 -45.85 -1.12 13.63
C GLY A 99 -46.02 -0.22 12.40
N LEU A 100 -47.08 0.61 12.38
CA LEU A 100 -47.33 1.62 11.33
C LEU A 100 -46.48 2.87 11.61
N HIS A 101 -45.66 3.28 10.64
CA HIS A 101 -44.97 4.57 10.71
C HIS A 101 -45.90 5.67 10.17
N GLU A 102 -46.31 6.62 11.03
CA GLU A 102 -46.98 7.83 10.55
C GLU A 102 -45.94 8.78 9.96
N TRP A 103 -46.09 9.10 8.67
CA TRP A 103 -45.28 10.11 7.98
C TRP A 103 -45.62 11.50 8.53
N SER A 104 -44.66 12.13 9.22
CA SER A 104 -44.85 13.43 9.88
C SER A 104 -44.54 14.62 8.96
N GLU A 105 -45.04 15.80 9.34
CA GLU A 105 -44.67 17.07 8.68
C GLU A 105 -43.17 17.37 8.82
N GLU A 106 -42.54 17.01 9.95
CA GLU A 106 -41.10 17.17 10.15
C GLU A 106 -40.28 16.29 9.19
N GLN A 107 -40.72 15.05 8.95
CA GLN A 107 -40.09 14.18 7.96
C GLN A 107 -40.25 14.74 6.54
N SER A 108 -41.42 15.29 6.20
CA SER A 108 -41.64 15.96 4.91
C SER A 108 -40.65 17.09 4.69
N ALA A 109 -40.50 17.97 5.69
CA ALA A 109 -39.59 19.10 5.64
C ALA A 109 -38.11 18.66 5.53
N ALA A 110 -37.71 17.61 6.25
CA ALA A 110 -36.35 17.07 6.19
C ALA A 110 -36.01 16.51 4.80
N TRP A 111 -36.93 15.77 4.17
CA TRP A 111 -36.73 15.24 2.82
C TRP A 111 -36.77 16.32 1.74
N GLU A 112 -37.61 17.35 1.91
CA GLU A 112 -37.61 18.51 1.02
C GLU A 112 -36.29 19.28 1.10
N TRP A 113 -35.77 19.52 2.30
CA TRP A 113 -34.46 20.10 2.50
C TRP A 113 -33.36 19.25 1.84
N LEU A 114 -33.36 17.94 2.04
CA LEU A 114 -32.36 17.05 1.45
C LEU A 114 -32.41 17.08 -0.08
N TRP A 115 -33.61 17.03 -0.66
CA TRP A 115 -33.80 17.11 -2.10
C TRP A 115 -33.35 18.46 -2.67
N HIS A 116 -33.58 19.56 -1.95
CA HIS A 116 -33.06 20.86 -2.33
C HIS A 116 -31.53 20.86 -2.39
N GLN A 117 -30.85 20.22 -1.43
CA GLN A 117 -29.38 20.09 -1.47
C GLN A 117 -28.89 19.30 -2.68
N VAL A 118 -29.57 18.19 -3.01
CA VAL A 118 -29.29 17.39 -4.22
C VAL A 118 -29.48 18.24 -5.48
N THR A 119 -30.62 18.93 -5.57
CA THR A 119 -30.99 19.78 -6.70
C THR A 119 -29.92 20.84 -6.97
N VAL A 120 -29.56 21.64 -5.96
CA VAL A 120 -28.52 22.67 -6.09
C VAL A 120 -27.18 22.08 -6.58
N SER A 121 -26.80 20.90 -6.09
CA SER A 121 -25.55 20.25 -6.51
C SER A 121 -25.60 19.71 -7.94
N MET A 122 -26.77 19.25 -8.40
CA MET A 122 -26.95 18.67 -9.73
C MET A 122 -27.14 19.76 -10.80
N GLU A 123 -27.86 20.84 -10.48
CA GLU A 123 -28.22 21.91 -11.43
C GLU A 123 -27.01 22.47 -12.16
N THR A 124 -25.93 22.80 -11.43
CA THR A 124 -24.71 23.34 -12.05
C THR A 124 -24.12 22.37 -13.07
N THR A 125 -24.17 21.07 -12.78
CA THR A 125 -23.64 20.04 -13.70
C THR A 125 -24.54 19.88 -14.91
N LEU A 126 -25.85 19.83 -14.70
CA LEU A 126 -26.84 19.70 -15.78
C LEU A 126 -26.83 20.93 -16.69
N ASP A 127 -26.76 22.14 -16.15
CA ASP A 127 -26.69 23.39 -16.93
C ASP A 127 -25.46 23.38 -17.87
N CYS A 128 -24.29 22.93 -17.37
CA CYS A 128 -23.09 22.81 -18.20
C CYS A 128 -23.25 21.80 -19.34
N LEU A 129 -23.92 20.67 -19.07
CA LEU A 129 -24.15 19.61 -20.04
C LEU A 129 -25.22 20.01 -21.08
N GLU A 130 -26.27 20.70 -20.67
CA GLU A 130 -27.33 21.22 -21.55
C GLU A 130 -26.80 22.28 -22.52
N GLN A 131 -25.82 23.08 -22.09
CA GLN A 131 -25.15 24.08 -22.93
C GLN A 131 -24.00 23.51 -23.78
N ASP A 132 -23.83 22.18 -23.78
CA ASP A 132 -22.78 21.45 -24.52
C ASP A 132 -21.34 21.96 -24.26
N GLN A 133 -21.11 22.53 -23.06
CA GLN A 133 -19.83 23.16 -22.72
C GLN A 133 -18.65 22.17 -22.78
N VAL A 134 -18.90 20.90 -22.45
CA VAL A 134 -17.88 19.83 -22.49
C VAL A 134 -17.40 19.59 -23.92
N SER A 135 -18.32 19.52 -24.89
CA SER A 135 -17.97 19.33 -26.30
C SER A 135 -17.23 20.54 -26.87
N ILE A 136 -17.64 21.76 -26.48
CA ILE A 136 -16.95 23.00 -26.86
C ILE A 136 -15.49 22.93 -26.39
N VAL A 137 -15.27 22.62 -25.11
CA VAL A 137 -13.93 22.53 -24.53
C VAL A 137 -13.09 21.45 -25.21
N ARG A 138 -13.64 20.24 -25.41
CA ARG A 138 -12.93 19.15 -26.11
C ARG A 138 -12.52 19.56 -27.51
N ASN A 139 -13.45 20.08 -28.31
CA ASN A 139 -13.18 20.45 -29.70
C ASN A 139 -12.14 21.57 -29.80
N THR A 140 -12.22 22.59 -28.94
CA THR A 140 -11.20 23.66 -28.88
C THR A 140 -9.84 23.10 -28.44
N TRP A 141 -9.79 22.16 -27.50
CA TRP A 141 -8.55 21.51 -27.09
C TRP A 141 -7.94 20.65 -28.21
N GLU A 142 -8.76 19.92 -28.95
CA GLU A 142 -8.34 19.16 -30.13
C GLU A 142 -7.79 20.06 -31.24
N SER A 143 -8.44 21.20 -31.50
CA SER A 143 -7.93 22.23 -32.43
C SER A 143 -6.55 22.74 -32.00
N ALA A 144 -6.38 23.10 -30.72
CA ALA A 144 -5.10 23.54 -30.16
C ALA A 144 -4.00 22.46 -30.27
N ARG A 145 -4.34 21.19 -30.02
CA ARG A 145 -3.40 20.05 -30.17
C ARG A 145 -3.00 19.80 -31.61
N ALA A 146 -3.89 20.08 -32.57
CA ALA A 146 -3.63 19.90 -33.99
C ALA A 146 -2.79 21.04 -34.57
N SER A 147 -2.89 22.26 -34.02
CA SER A 147 -2.22 23.44 -34.56
C SER A 147 -0.76 23.59 -34.15
N ARG A 148 -0.34 22.97 -33.04
CA ARG A 148 1.02 23.10 -32.48
C ARG A 148 1.55 21.78 -31.94
N THR A 149 2.87 21.63 -31.92
CA THR A 149 3.50 20.50 -31.22
C THR A 149 3.38 20.66 -29.70
N SER A 150 3.46 19.54 -28.97
CA SER A 150 3.45 19.57 -27.50
C SER A 150 4.51 20.49 -26.90
N ALA A 151 5.70 20.55 -27.50
CA ALA A 151 6.78 21.41 -27.03
C ALA A 151 6.43 22.89 -27.17
N GLU A 152 5.88 23.29 -28.31
CA GLU A 152 5.45 24.68 -28.56
C GLU A 152 4.31 25.10 -27.64
N LEU A 153 3.30 24.23 -27.44
CA LEU A 153 2.21 24.48 -26.49
C LEU A 153 2.73 24.66 -25.07
N GLY A 154 3.68 23.80 -24.67
CA GLY A 154 4.35 23.91 -23.39
C GLY A 154 5.12 25.22 -23.24
N ASP A 155 5.88 25.64 -24.26
CA ASP A 155 6.63 26.89 -24.22
C ASP A 155 5.72 28.12 -24.11
N VAL A 156 4.60 28.16 -24.85
CA VAL A 156 3.57 29.21 -24.70
C VAL A 156 3.03 29.22 -23.27
N PHE A 157 2.64 28.05 -22.75
CA PHE A 157 2.12 27.91 -21.39
C PHE A 157 3.10 28.38 -20.32
N TYR A 158 4.34 27.91 -20.34
CA TYR A 158 5.32 28.29 -19.33
C TYR A 158 5.76 29.75 -19.46
N THR A 159 5.63 30.36 -20.64
CA THR A 159 5.83 31.80 -20.82
C THR A 159 4.74 32.60 -20.10
N HIS A 160 3.47 32.25 -20.30
CA HIS A 160 2.35 32.86 -19.57
C HIS A 160 2.43 32.62 -18.06
N LEU A 161 2.78 31.40 -17.65
CA LEU A 161 2.90 31.05 -16.24
C LEU A 161 4.04 31.81 -15.54
N ALA A 162 5.19 31.96 -16.20
CA ALA A 162 6.31 32.72 -15.66
C ALA A 162 6.01 34.21 -15.55
N ALA A 163 5.25 34.77 -16.49
CA ALA A 163 4.80 36.16 -16.45
C ALA A 163 3.76 36.39 -15.33
N GLU A 164 2.83 35.46 -15.16
CA GLU A 164 1.75 35.56 -14.17
C GLU A 164 2.23 35.28 -12.74
N ALA A 165 3.06 34.24 -12.56
CA ALA A 165 3.45 33.74 -11.24
C ALA A 165 4.92 33.27 -11.25
N PRO A 166 5.91 34.17 -11.32
CA PRO A 166 7.32 33.80 -11.34
C PRO A 166 7.74 33.00 -10.08
N HIS A 167 7.08 33.25 -8.95
CA HIS A 167 7.37 32.60 -7.67
C HIS A 167 7.07 31.08 -7.64
N ILE A 168 6.20 30.55 -8.52
CA ILE A 168 5.90 29.10 -8.56
C ILE A 168 6.78 28.34 -9.56
N MET A 169 7.60 29.04 -10.35
CA MET A 169 8.47 28.41 -11.36
C MET A 169 9.47 27.43 -10.75
N HIS A 170 9.82 27.58 -9.47
CA HIS A 170 10.68 26.64 -8.75
C HIS A 170 10.09 25.22 -8.62
N LEU A 171 8.78 25.03 -8.82
CA LEU A 171 8.12 23.72 -8.82
C LEU A 171 8.39 22.95 -10.12
N PHE A 172 8.78 23.66 -11.19
CA PHE A 172 8.98 23.13 -12.53
C PHE A 172 10.48 22.97 -12.80
N GLN A 173 11.12 21.97 -12.17
CA GLN A 173 12.55 21.68 -12.30
C GLN A 173 12.89 20.58 -13.33
N ARG A 174 11.87 19.91 -13.89
CA ARG A 174 12.06 18.82 -14.85
C ARG A 174 12.49 19.37 -16.22
N PRO A 175 13.07 18.56 -17.13
CA PRO A 175 13.37 19.01 -18.48
C PRO A 175 12.12 19.55 -19.19
N LYS A 176 12.23 20.66 -19.94
CA LYS A 176 11.11 21.33 -20.62
C LYS A 176 10.20 20.38 -21.41
N LYS A 177 10.77 19.42 -22.14
CA LYS A 177 10.00 18.42 -22.90
C LYS A 177 9.08 17.57 -22.02
N MET A 178 9.56 17.16 -20.84
CA MET A 178 8.77 16.42 -19.86
C MET A 178 7.67 17.30 -19.25
N GLN A 179 7.98 18.57 -18.99
CA GLN A 179 7.04 19.54 -18.46
C GLN A 179 5.91 19.87 -19.44
N ALA A 180 6.24 20.02 -20.71
CA ALA A 180 5.29 20.21 -21.79
C ALA A 180 4.34 19.01 -21.90
N TYR A 181 4.89 17.79 -21.86
CA TYR A 181 4.08 16.57 -21.86
C TYR A 181 3.17 16.48 -20.61
N ALA A 182 3.68 16.83 -19.43
CA ALA A 182 2.88 16.86 -18.19
C ALA A 182 1.76 17.91 -18.26
N PHE A 183 2.00 19.06 -18.90
CA PHE A 183 0.97 20.07 -19.16
C PHE A 183 -0.14 19.50 -20.06
N MET A 184 0.20 18.82 -21.16
CA MET A 184 -0.80 18.18 -22.02
C MET A 184 -1.68 17.20 -21.23
N GLN A 185 -1.05 16.35 -20.40
CA GLN A 185 -1.77 15.41 -19.55
C GLN A 185 -2.66 16.10 -18.52
N ALA A 186 -2.22 17.24 -17.96
CA ALA A 186 -3.05 18.01 -17.03
C ALA A 186 -4.30 18.56 -17.71
N ILE A 187 -4.19 19.05 -18.95
CA ILE A 187 -5.37 19.54 -19.69
C ILE A 187 -6.28 18.39 -20.12
N ASP A 188 -5.71 17.27 -20.60
CA ASP A 188 -6.49 16.05 -20.89
C ASP A 188 -7.26 15.58 -19.64
N PHE A 189 -6.65 15.70 -18.44
CA PHE A 189 -7.31 15.39 -17.17
C PHE A 189 -8.46 16.35 -16.83
N VAL A 190 -8.35 17.63 -17.19
CA VAL A 190 -9.45 18.62 -17.06
C VAL A 190 -10.58 18.31 -18.03
N VAL A 191 -10.29 17.92 -19.27
CA VAL A 191 -11.32 17.49 -20.23
C VAL A 191 -12.02 16.24 -19.72
N GLN A 192 -11.27 15.26 -19.20
CA GLN A 192 -11.80 14.03 -18.63
C GLN A 192 -12.77 14.27 -17.46
N PHE A 193 -12.58 15.33 -16.66
CA PHE A 193 -13.54 15.72 -15.62
C PHE A 193 -14.95 15.98 -16.18
N GLY A 194 -15.04 16.64 -17.35
CA GLY A 194 -16.32 16.92 -18.01
C GLY A 194 -16.93 15.69 -18.68
N GLU A 195 -16.11 14.86 -19.32
CA GLU A 195 -16.57 13.73 -20.12
C GLU A 195 -16.88 12.48 -19.29
N ALA A 196 -16.00 12.14 -18.34
CA ALA A 196 -16.03 10.92 -17.56
C ALA A 196 -15.59 11.22 -16.10
N PRO A 197 -16.41 11.97 -15.33
CA PRO A 197 -16.07 12.35 -13.95
C PRO A 197 -15.79 11.14 -13.04
N GLU A 198 -16.39 9.98 -13.29
CA GLU A 198 -16.13 8.73 -12.57
C GLU A 198 -14.70 8.20 -12.77
N VAL A 199 -14.08 8.49 -13.90
CA VAL A 199 -12.68 8.15 -14.16
C VAL A 199 -11.79 9.20 -13.50
N PHE A 200 -12.14 10.48 -13.65
CA PHE A 200 -11.43 11.59 -13.02
C PHE A 200 -11.29 11.41 -11.50
N PHE A 201 -12.38 11.19 -10.76
CA PHE A 201 -12.32 11.10 -9.29
C PHE A 201 -11.57 9.86 -8.79
N ARG A 202 -11.47 8.80 -9.60
CA ARG A 202 -10.66 7.61 -9.31
C ARG A 202 -9.17 7.92 -9.39
N GLU A 203 -8.77 8.66 -10.43
CA GLU A 203 -7.38 9.05 -10.70
C GLU A 203 -6.93 10.29 -9.90
N LEU A 204 -7.89 11.08 -9.39
CA LEU A 204 -7.63 12.28 -8.59
C LEU A 204 -6.82 11.97 -7.33
N LYS A 205 -7.10 10.85 -6.65
CA LYS A 205 -6.43 10.49 -5.40
C LYS A 205 -4.91 10.33 -5.55
N PRO A 206 -4.38 9.46 -6.44
CA PRO A 206 -2.94 9.36 -6.64
C PRO A 206 -2.32 10.64 -7.22
N LEU A 207 -3.10 11.43 -7.98
CA LEU A 207 -2.65 12.73 -8.48
C LEU A 207 -2.38 13.71 -7.33
N VAL A 208 -3.33 13.85 -6.40
CA VAL A 208 -3.26 14.77 -5.25
C VAL A 208 -2.09 14.43 -4.35
N ILE A 209 -1.86 13.15 -4.04
CA ILE A 209 -0.70 12.72 -3.22
C ILE A 209 0.63 13.19 -3.85
N ARG A 210 0.77 13.05 -5.18
CA ARG A 210 1.97 13.54 -5.88
C ARG A 210 2.09 15.06 -5.82
N HIS A 211 0.97 15.79 -5.96
CA HIS A 211 0.97 17.25 -5.94
C HIS A 211 1.31 17.81 -4.55
N ILE A 212 0.80 17.20 -3.48
CA ILE A 212 1.22 17.53 -2.11
C ILE A 212 2.73 17.29 -1.98
N LYS A 213 3.24 16.16 -2.48
CA LYS A 213 4.67 15.87 -2.45
C LYS A 213 5.53 16.87 -3.22
N TYR A 214 5.01 17.45 -4.30
CA TYR A 214 5.69 18.50 -5.04
C TYR A 214 5.62 19.87 -4.35
N GLY A 215 4.84 20.02 -3.27
CA GLY A 215 4.63 21.31 -2.60
C GLY A 215 3.64 22.21 -3.33
N VAL A 216 2.78 21.63 -4.17
CA VAL A 216 1.69 22.37 -4.84
C VAL A 216 0.63 22.72 -3.81
N LYS A 217 0.27 24.01 -3.76
CA LYS A 217 -0.79 24.51 -2.89
C LYS A 217 -2.05 24.81 -3.68
N SER A 218 -3.20 24.82 -3.00
CA SER A 218 -4.49 25.08 -3.62
C SER A 218 -4.59 26.50 -4.20
N GLU A 219 -3.87 27.49 -3.65
CA GLU A 219 -3.86 28.87 -4.15
C GLU A 219 -3.27 28.97 -5.56
N TYR A 220 -2.38 28.04 -5.95
CA TYR A 220 -1.75 28.03 -7.26
C TYR A 220 -2.73 27.66 -8.38
N MET A 221 -3.87 27.04 -8.06
CA MET A 221 -4.85 26.62 -9.07
C MET A 221 -5.42 27.78 -9.88
N LYS A 222 -5.56 28.96 -9.25
CA LYS A 222 -6.10 30.16 -9.91
C LYS A 222 -5.14 30.72 -10.95
N VAL A 223 -3.87 30.91 -10.59
CA VAL A 223 -2.83 31.44 -11.50
C VAL A 223 -2.49 30.44 -12.60
N PHE A 224 -2.42 29.14 -12.28
CA PHE A 224 -2.23 28.09 -13.29
C PHE A 224 -3.38 28.07 -14.30
N GLY A 225 -4.62 28.23 -13.84
CA GLY A 225 -5.80 28.30 -14.70
C GLY A 225 -5.79 29.49 -15.64
N LYS A 226 -5.46 30.68 -15.12
CA LYS A 226 -5.34 31.88 -15.94
C LYS A 226 -4.29 31.69 -17.04
N ALA A 227 -3.09 31.24 -16.69
CA ALA A 227 -2.04 30.97 -17.67
C ALA A 227 -2.47 29.94 -18.72
N THR A 228 -3.21 28.91 -18.32
CA THR A 228 -3.77 27.90 -19.23
C THR A 228 -4.74 28.51 -20.24
N LEU A 229 -5.71 29.30 -19.77
CA LEU A 229 -6.72 29.94 -20.61
C LEU A 229 -6.08 30.97 -21.56
N ASP A 230 -5.13 31.78 -21.07
CA ASP A 230 -4.40 32.75 -21.88
C ASP A 230 -3.59 32.03 -23.00
N SER A 231 -2.99 30.89 -22.67
CA SER A 231 -2.22 30.07 -23.63
C SER A 231 -3.11 29.44 -24.70
N ILE A 232 -4.26 28.87 -24.32
CA ILE A 232 -5.19 28.29 -25.29
C ILE A 232 -5.76 29.40 -26.19
N SER A 233 -6.14 30.55 -25.62
CA SER A 233 -6.61 31.72 -26.36
C SER A 233 -5.59 32.20 -27.40
N GLU A 234 -4.30 32.21 -27.07
CA GLU A 234 -3.24 32.60 -28.01
C GLU A 234 -3.09 31.57 -29.13
N VAL A 235 -3.12 30.28 -28.79
CA VAL A 235 -2.90 29.18 -29.74
C VAL A 235 -4.02 29.05 -30.76
N VAL A 236 -5.28 29.11 -30.33
CA VAL A 236 -6.45 28.96 -31.24
C VAL A 236 -6.83 30.27 -31.91
N GLY A 237 -6.39 31.40 -31.35
CA GLY A 237 -6.61 32.74 -31.90
C GLY A 237 -8.03 33.27 -31.73
N PRO A 238 -8.26 34.54 -32.08
CA PRO A 238 -9.52 35.25 -31.79
C PRO A 238 -10.72 34.76 -32.59
N ALA A 239 -10.49 34.07 -33.71
CA ALA A 239 -11.57 33.51 -34.53
C ALA A 239 -12.27 32.33 -33.84
N GLU A 240 -11.51 31.47 -33.17
CA GLU A 240 -12.05 30.33 -32.41
C GLU A 240 -12.33 30.68 -30.95
N TRP A 241 -11.57 31.61 -30.35
CA TRP A 241 -11.71 32.00 -28.94
C TRP A 241 -12.86 33.00 -28.70
N THR A 242 -14.09 32.52 -28.91
CA THR A 242 -15.31 33.32 -28.70
C THR A 242 -15.64 33.50 -27.20
N PRO A 243 -16.52 34.45 -26.83
CA PRO A 243 -16.99 34.59 -25.44
C PRO A 243 -17.61 33.30 -24.88
N THR A 244 -18.32 32.54 -25.71
CA THR A 244 -18.89 31.24 -25.34
C THR A 244 -17.82 30.20 -25.02
N VAL A 245 -16.78 30.10 -25.85
CA VAL A 245 -15.64 29.20 -25.63
C VAL A 245 -14.91 29.57 -24.34
N LYS A 246 -14.62 30.86 -24.14
CA LYS A 246 -14.01 31.37 -22.91
C LYS A 246 -14.85 31.03 -21.67
N ALA A 247 -16.17 31.19 -21.74
CA ALA A 247 -17.07 30.88 -20.64
C ALA A 247 -17.11 29.38 -20.33
N ALA A 248 -17.12 28.52 -21.35
CA ALA A 248 -17.08 27.06 -21.19
C ALA A 248 -15.77 26.59 -20.54
N TRP A 249 -14.62 27.07 -21.03
CA TRP A 249 -13.31 26.79 -20.42
C TRP A 249 -13.21 27.28 -18.98
N SER A 250 -13.67 28.50 -18.71
CA SER A 250 -13.63 29.09 -17.36
C SER A 250 -14.48 28.29 -16.37
N GLN A 251 -15.68 27.86 -16.77
CA GLN A 251 -16.57 27.06 -15.93
C GLN A 251 -16.00 25.67 -15.66
N LEU A 252 -15.55 24.96 -16.71
CA LEU A 252 -14.96 23.63 -16.55
C LEU A 252 -13.71 23.67 -15.68
N TRP A 253 -12.81 24.62 -15.94
CA TRP A 253 -11.61 24.84 -15.13
C TRP A 253 -11.97 25.12 -13.68
N SER A 254 -12.88 26.06 -13.41
CA SER A 254 -13.29 26.43 -12.05
C SER A 254 -13.79 25.21 -11.27
N ARG A 255 -14.65 24.38 -11.88
CA ARG A 255 -15.20 23.18 -11.24
C ARG A 255 -14.13 22.11 -10.99
N CYS A 256 -13.31 21.80 -12.00
CA CYS A 256 -12.24 20.82 -11.90
C CYS A 256 -11.18 21.26 -10.87
N SER A 257 -10.68 22.49 -10.98
CA SER A 257 -9.68 23.05 -10.07
C SER A 257 -10.20 23.18 -8.65
N SER A 258 -11.49 23.45 -8.45
CA SER A 258 -12.11 23.43 -7.11
C SER A 258 -12.10 22.02 -6.50
N ALA A 259 -12.35 20.98 -7.29
CA ALA A 259 -12.24 19.59 -6.82
C ALA A 259 -10.79 19.25 -6.42
N VAL A 260 -9.83 19.58 -7.29
CA VAL A 260 -8.39 19.37 -7.00
C VAL A 260 -7.95 20.16 -5.76
N ALA A 261 -8.32 21.45 -5.67
CA ALA A 261 -7.98 22.32 -4.55
C ALA A 261 -8.52 21.81 -3.22
N ARG A 262 -9.76 21.31 -3.19
CA ARG A 262 -10.35 20.69 -2.00
C ARG A 262 -9.57 19.46 -1.59
N SER A 263 -9.29 18.54 -2.51
CA SER A 263 -8.50 17.34 -2.19
C SER A 263 -7.07 17.69 -1.72
N LEU A 264 -6.45 18.73 -2.30
CA LEU A 264 -5.16 19.25 -1.83
C LEU A 264 -5.26 19.77 -0.39
N ASN A 265 -6.27 20.58 -0.08
CA ASN A 265 -6.47 21.12 1.27
C ASN A 265 -6.75 20.01 2.28
N ALA A 266 -7.58 19.03 1.93
CA ALA A 266 -7.86 17.87 2.78
C ALA A 266 -6.59 17.04 3.06
N GLY A 267 -5.69 16.91 2.09
CA GLY A 267 -4.43 16.18 2.25
C GLY A 267 -3.27 16.97 2.86
N THR A 268 -3.39 18.30 2.87
CA THR A 268 -2.35 19.21 3.36
C THR A 268 -2.60 19.48 4.85
N ASN A 269 -1.97 18.67 5.70
CA ASN A 269 -1.95 18.87 7.13
C ASN A 269 -0.53 19.21 7.61
N LEU A 270 -0.39 19.57 8.88
CA LEU A 270 0.90 20.00 9.41
C LEU A 270 1.98 18.91 9.30
N ILE A 271 1.60 17.62 9.35
CA ILE A 271 2.53 16.50 9.16
C ILE A 271 3.00 16.44 7.70
N THR A 272 2.09 16.44 6.73
CA THR A 272 2.44 16.34 5.31
C THR A 272 3.21 17.57 4.85
N VAL A 273 2.88 18.77 5.31
CA VAL A 273 3.64 20.00 5.03
C VAL A 273 5.06 19.92 5.57
N SER A 274 5.23 19.45 6.81
CA SER A 274 6.54 19.33 7.43
C SER A 274 7.40 18.28 6.71
N LEU A 275 6.79 17.17 6.29
CA LEU A 275 7.45 16.16 5.46
C LEU A 275 7.90 16.74 4.13
N VAL A 276 7.03 17.45 3.40
CA VAL A 276 7.34 18.03 2.09
C VAL A 276 8.54 18.97 2.19
N ASN A 277 8.52 19.87 3.17
CA ASN A 277 9.57 20.86 3.37
C ASN A 277 10.83 20.31 4.05
N GLY A 278 10.77 19.10 4.63
CA GLY A 278 11.85 18.55 5.45
C GLY A 278 12.08 19.31 6.76
N ASP A 279 11.06 20.00 7.27
CA ASP A 279 11.15 20.86 8.47
C ASP A 279 10.85 20.07 9.74
N LEU A 280 11.90 19.59 10.41
CA LEU A 280 11.78 18.78 11.62
C LEU A 280 11.18 19.54 12.80
N ALA A 281 11.46 20.85 12.92
CA ALA A 281 10.93 21.66 14.01
C ALA A 281 9.41 21.76 13.89
N ARG A 282 8.93 22.08 12.68
CA ARG A 282 7.49 22.13 12.41
C ARG A 282 6.82 20.77 12.54
N MET A 283 7.49 19.68 12.18
CA MET A 283 6.99 18.33 12.41
C MET A 283 6.80 18.07 13.91
N ARG A 284 7.77 18.45 14.74
CA ARG A 284 7.68 18.28 16.20
C ARG A 284 6.49 19.06 16.77
N ASP A 285 6.30 20.30 16.35
CA ASP A 285 5.18 21.13 16.77
C ASP A 285 3.84 20.55 16.31
N ALA A 286 3.76 20.09 15.06
CA ALA A 286 2.58 19.44 14.50
C ALA A 286 2.13 18.24 15.33
N VAL A 287 3.08 17.35 15.65
CA VAL A 287 2.80 16.15 16.43
C VAL A 287 2.48 16.51 17.89
N SER A 288 3.05 17.60 18.44
CA SER A 288 2.73 18.09 19.79
C SER A 288 1.26 18.51 19.96
N CYS A 289 0.61 18.93 18.87
CA CYS A 289 -0.82 19.27 18.85
C CYS A 289 -1.74 18.06 18.64
N ALA A 290 -1.21 16.84 18.49
CA ALA A 290 -2.03 15.66 18.28
C ALA A 290 -2.93 15.39 19.51
N PRO A 291 -4.21 15.04 19.31
CA PRO A 291 -5.07 14.60 20.40
C PRO A 291 -4.47 13.39 21.15
N ARG A 292 -4.88 13.21 22.40
CA ARG A 292 -4.44 12.06 23.22
C ARG A 292 -4.79 10.74 22.52
N GLY A 293 -3.87 9.78 22.55
CA GLY A 293 -4.02 8.47 21.87
C GLY A 293 -3.89 8.52 20.33
N GLU A 294 -4.06 9.67 19.69
CA GLU A 294 -4.08 9.82 18.23
C GLU A 294 -2.68 10.05 17.63
N ARG A 295 -1.70 10.40 18.45
CA ARG A 295 -0.32 10.72 18.04
C ARG A 295 0.32 9.60 17.20
N ALA A 296 0.18 8.35 17.64
CA ALA A 296 0.72 7.21 16.91
C ALA A 296 0.02 7.01 15.56
N ARG A 297 -1.30 7.23 15.49
CA ARG A 297 -2.03 7.20 14.23
C ARG A 297 -1.51 8.26 13.27
N TRP A 298 -1.33 9.50 13.72
CA TRP A 298 -0.84 10.58 12.86
C TRP A 298 0.53 10.31 12.23
N LEU A 299 1.41 9.60 12.93
CA LEU A 299 2.75 9.25 12.45
C LEU A 299 2.81 7.98 11.59
N THR A 300 1.83 7.09 11.75
CA THR A 300 1.79 5.81 11.01
C THR A 300 0.86 5.87 9.80
N ARG A 301 -0.20 6.67 9.87
CA ARG A 301 -1.27 6.75 8.88
C ARG A 301 -1.89 8.15 8.84
N VAL A 302 -1.75 8.79 7.70
CA VAL A 302 -2.44 10.02 7.32
C VAL A 302 -3.41 9.68 6.19
N GLU A 303 -4.67 10.07 6.35
CA GLU A 303 -5.67 9.91 5.31
C GLU A 303 -5.76 11.18 4.47
N VAL A 304 -5.65 11.01 3.16
CA VAL A 304 -5.70 12.08 2.16
C VAL A 304 -6.77 11.69 1.14
N SER A 305 -7.96 12.29 1.22
CA SER A 305 -9.06 12.05 0.27
C SER A 305 -9.37 10.55 0.06
N GLY A 306 -9.42 9.79 1.16
CA GLY A 306 -9.69 8.35 1.14
C GLY A 306 -8.52 7.47 0.69
N ALA A 307 -7.32 8.03 0.53
CA ALA A 307 -6.07 7.29 0.38
C ALA A 307 -5.25 7.34 1.66
N VAL A 308 -4.63 6.21 2.02
CA VAL A 308 -3.81 6.09 3.23
C VAL A 308 -2.35 6.27 2.87
N LEU A 309 -1.70 7.20 3.55
CA LEU A 309 -0.29 7.52 3.40
C LEU A 309 0.41 7.29 4.73
N SER A 310 1.58 6.64 4.71
CA SER A 310 2.45 6.52 5.88
C SER A 310 3.49 7.64 5.87
N PRO A 311 3.49 8.55 6.87
CA PRO A 311 4.56 9.52 7.07
C PRO A 311 5.95 8.89 7.16
N LEU A 312 6.05 7.75 7.85
CA LEU A 312 7.30 7.01 8.01
C LEU A 312 7.84 6.52 6.67
N TYR A 313 7.03 5.79 5.89
CA TYR A 313 7.46 5.27 4.59
C TYR A 313 7.70 6.38 3.57
N TRP A 314 6.98 7.49 3.67
CA TRP A 314 7.30 8.67 2.89
C TRP A 314 8.69 9.21 3.26
N ALA A 315 8.97 9.45 4.55
CA ALA A 315 10.26 9.94 4.99
C ALA A 315 11.43 9.02 4.55
N VAL A 316 11.27 7.70 4.65
CA VAL A 316 12.25 6.72 4.18
C VAL A 316 12.48 6.86 2.66
N ARG A 317 11.40 6.86 1.87
CA ARG A 317 11.50 6.94 0.40
C ARG A 317 12.12 8.25 -0.09
N ASP A 318 11.93 9.34 0.64
CA ASP A 318 12.50 10.65 0.32
C ASP A 318 13.93 10.82 0.88
N GLY A 319 14.47 9.84 1.59
CA GLY A 319 15.80 9.92 2.22
C GLY A 319 15.87 10.94 3.37
N LYS A 320 14.75 11.22 4.02
CA LYS A 320 14.65 12.20 5.13
C LYS A 320 14.95 11.51 6.46
N PHE A 321 16.17 11.01 6.64
CA PHE A 321 16.55 10.15 7.79
C PHE A 321 16.29 10.80 9.15
N GLN A 322 16.56 12.10 9.31
CA GLN A 322 16.24 12.82 10.55
C GLN A 322 14.74 12.77 10.93
N MET A 323 13.85 12.76 9.93
CA MET A 323 12.41 12.59 10.16
C MET A 323 12.08 11.15 10.50
N VAL A 324 12.72 10.17 9.84
CA VAL A 324 12.57 8.75 10.16
C VAL A 324 12.94 8.50 11.62
N ASP A 325 14.12 8.98 12.03
CA ASP A 325 14.61 8.82 13.41
C ASP A 325 13.70 9.50 14.42
N PHE A 326 13.22 10.71 14.11
CA PHE A 326 12.24 11.39 14.95
C PHE A 326 10.94 10.60 15.08
N ILE A 327 10.38 10.10 13.98
CA ILE A 327 9.13 9.33 14.00
C ILE A 327 9.31 8.04 14.81
N LEU A 328 10.40 7.30 14.58
CA LEU A 328 10.70 6.06 15.30
C LEU A 328 10.88 6.34 16.80
N THR A 329 11.70 7.34 17.15
CA THR A 329 11.91 7.74 18.54
C THR A 329 10.60 8.15 19.20
N ASP A 330 9.78 8.95 18.52
CA ASP A 330 8.53 9.45 19.08
C ASP A 330 7.51 8.34 19.33
N LEU A 331 7.38 7.39 18.39
CA LEU A 331 6.50 6.24 18.51
C LEU A 331 6.96 5.26 19.60
N LEU A 332 8.27 5.07 19.73
CA LEU A 332 8.86 4.08 20.64
C LEU A 332 9.21 4.66 22.01
N THR A 333 9.07 5.96 22.23
CA THR A 333 9.19 6.56 23.56
C THR A 333 8.03 6.08 24.43
N ILE A 334 8.34 5.36 25.50
CA ILE A 334 7.36 5.00 26.52
C ILE A 334 6.99 6.25 27.32
N ARG A 335 5.72 6.64 27.28
CA ARG A 335 5.17 7.76 28.04
C ARG A 335 4.10 7.27 28.99
N ALA A 336 3.91 7.98 30.09
CA ALA A 336 2.81 7.75 31.01
C ALA A 336 2.06 9.07 31.17
N ASP A 337 0.73 9.02 31.03
CA ASP A 337 -0.18 10.06 31.49
C ASP A 337 -0.97 9.50 32.70
N ARG A 338 -1.82 10.32 33.31
CA ARG A 338 -2.67 9.94 34.45
C ARG A 338 -3.60 8.77 34.14
N GLU A 339 -3.96 8.58 32.87
CA GLU A 339 -4.98 7.61 32.43
C GLU A 339 -4.36 6.37 31.77
N GLU A 340 -3.25 6.50 31.02
CA GLU A 340 -2.68 5.40 30.22
C GLU A 340 -1.17 5.51 30.02
N TYR A 341 -0.55 4.37 29.67
CA TYR A 341 0.81 4.29 29.15
C TYR A 341 0.78 4.27 27.62
N TYR A 342 1.59 5.12 26.99
CA TYR A 342 1.72 5.19 25.55
C TYR A 342 3.03 4.57 25.12
N TYR A 343 2.95 3.51 24.32
CA TYR A 343 4.08 2.89 23.64
C TYR A 343 3.61 2.39 22.26
N GLY A 344 3.98 3.13 21.22
CA GLY A 344 3.43 2.98 19.87
C GLY A 344 4.00 1.81 19.06
N GLN A 345 4.72 0.87 19.68
CA GLN A 345 5.33 -0.26 18.99
C GLN A 345 4.31 -1.09 18.22
N GLU A 346 3.19 -1.46 18.84
CA GLU A 346 2.18 -2.30 18.20
C GLU A 346 1.57 -1.59 16.98
N ALA A 347 1.22 -0.31 17.11
CA ALA A 347 0.73 0.50 16.00
C ALA A 347 1.78 0.63 14.87
N LEU A 348 3.06 0.78 15.22
CA LEU A 348 4.16 0.86 14.27
C LEU A 348 4.26 -0.40 13.40
N PHE A 349 4.34 -1.57 14.01
CA PHE A 349 4.49 -2.84 13.28
C PHE A 349 3.19 -3.32 12.63
N ALA A 350 2.02 -2.98 13.19
CA ALA A 350 0.73 -3.26 12.56
C ALA A 350 0.56 -2.45 11.26
N ALA A 351 0.96 -1.18 11.27
CA ALA A 351 0.94 -0.35 10.06
C ALA A 351 2.05 -0.70 9.06
N HIS A 352 3.17 -1.26 9.54
CA HIS A 352 4.38 -1.53 8.76
C HIS A 352 4.94 -2.95 9.00
N PRO A 353 4.29 -4.01 8.52
CA PRO A 353 4.75 -5.39 8.76
C PRO A 353 6.13 -5.70 8.17
N ASP A 354 6.52 -4.99 7.10
CA ASP A 354 7.78 -5.12 6.37
C ASP A 354 8.85 -4.09 6.79
N LEU A 355 8.59 -3.31 7.86
CA LEU A 355 9.43 -2.19 8.32
C LEU A 355 10.92 -2.53 8.37
N ILE A 356 11.27 -3.69 8.93
CA ILE A 356 12.67 -4.10 9.11
C ILE A 356 13.37 -4.25 7.76
N SER A 357 12.69 -4.82 6.76
CA SER A 357 13.25 -4.97 5.42
C SER A 357 13.38 -3.64 4.69
N VAL A 358 12.40 -2.74 4.87
CA VAL A 358 12.43 -1.39 4.33
C VAL A 358 13.58 -0.59 4.93
N LEU A 359 13.77 -0.59 6.26
CA LEU A 359 14.86 0.14 6.91
C LEU A 359 16.23 -0.44 6.53
N CYS A 360 16.43 -1.76 6.58
CA CYS A 360 17.73 -2.34 6.19
C CYS A 360 18.12 -2.01 4.74
N ARG A 361 17.15 -1.91 3.82
CA ARG A 361 17.41 -1.61 2.41
C ARG A 361 17.57 -0.11 2.13
N ASP A 362 16.64 0.70 2.66
CA ASP A 362 16.45 2.09 2.22
C ASP A 362 16.92 3.12 3.27
N ALA A 363 17.03 2.75 4.55
CA ALA A 363 17.46 3.62 5.65
C ALA A 363 18.22 2.86 6.76
N PRO A 364 19.41 2.27 6.46
CA PRO A 364 20.11 1.39 7.39
C PRO A 364 20.60 2.11 8.66
N GLU A 365 20.85 3.42 8.58
CA GLU A 365 21.25 4.23 9.74
C GLU A 365 20.15 4.32 10.80
N SER A 366 18.88 4.38 10.37
CA SER A 366 17.72 4.46 11.27
C SER A 366 17.36 3.12 11.93
N VAL A 367 18.03 2.03 11.58
CA VAL A 367 17.84 0.72 12.22
C VAL A 367 18.29 0.76 13.68
N GLU A 368 19.37 1.51 13.98
CA GLU A 368 19.84 1.72 15.35
C GLU A 368 18.76 2.42 16.17
N THR A 369 18.20 3.52 15.66
CA THR A 369 17.07 4.24 16.28
C THR A 369 15.86 3.35 16.54
N LEU A 370 15.52 2.46 15.60
CA LEU A 370 14.46 1.46 15.81
C LEU A 370 14.81 0.55 16.99
N MET A 371 16.02 -0.01 17.02
CA MET A 371 16.43 -0.94 18.07
C MET A 371 16.53 -0.27 19.45
N ASP A 372 17.02 0.97 19.52
CA ASP A 372 17.02 1.79 20.73
C ASP A 372 15.62 1.99 21.30
N GLY A 373 14.62 2.18 20.43
CA GLY A 373 13.22 2.26 20.85
C GLY A 373 12.63 0.93 21.34
N LEU A 374 13.25 -0.21 21.03
CA LEU A 374 12.82 -1.54 21.46
C LEU A 374 13.49 -2.01 22.76
N LEU A 375 14.33 -1.17 23.37
CA LEU A 375 14.92 -1.42 24.67
C LEU A 375 14.49 -0.33 25.66
N TRP A 376 14.25 -0.75 26.90
CA TRP A 376 14.07 0.19 28.00
C TRP A 376 15.00 -0.23 29.13
N HIS A 377 15.66 0.74 29.75
CA HIS A 377 16.49 0.49 30.92
C HIS A 377 16.02 1.34 32.11
N SER A 378 16.16 0.80 33.32
CA SER A 378 15.91 1.56 34.54
C SER A 378 16.86 2.75 34.63
N GLN A 379 16.47 3.77 35.39
CA GLN A 379 17.39 4.84 35.81
C GLN A 379 18.12 4.47 37.11
N THR A 380 17.57 3.53 37.88
CA THR A 380 18.14 3.08 39.16
C THR A 380 19.00 1.84 38.97
N VAL A 381 20.19 1.85 39.56
CA VAL A 381 21.08 0.69 39.65
C VAL A 381 20.77 -0.03 40.97
N GLU A 382 20.39 -1.30 40.89
CA GLU A 382 20.13 -2.16 42.05
C GLU A 382 21.21 -3.26 42.10
N ASN A 383 21.90 -3.38 43.23
CA ASN A 383 22.98 -4.36 43.43
C ASN A 383 24.07 -4.34 42.33
N GLY A 384 24.42 -3.14 41.86
CA GLY A 384 25.41 -2.95 40.79
C GLY A 384 24.93 -3.41 39.40
N ARG A 385 23.63 -3.68 39.23
CA ARG A 385 23.02 -4.09 37.97
C ARG A 385 21.90 -3.13 37.56
N LEU A 386 21.77 -2.92 36.25
CA LEU A 386 20.69 -2.15 35.66
C LEU A 386 19.63 -3.11 35.11
N ARG A 387 18.36 -2.87 35.44
CA ARG A 387 17.26 -3.62 34.83
C ARG A 387 17.08 -3.14 33.38
N VAL A 388 17.04 -4.08 32.44
CA VAL A 388 16.76 -3.81 31.02
C VAL A 388 15.59 -4.69 30.58
N ASN A 389 14.59 -4.08 29.96
CA ASN A 389 13.44 -4.74 29.34
C ASN A 389 13.61 -4.68 27.82
N TYR A 390 13.39 -5.80 27.14
CA TYR A 390 13.51 -5.93 25.69
C TYR A 390 12.14 -6.19 25.06
N TYR A 391 11.73 -5.36 24.11
CA TYR A 391 10.44 -5.45 23.41
C TYR A 391 10.61 -6.07 22.02
N ILE A 392 11.17 -7.28 21.98
CA ILE A 392 11.71 -7.89 20.75
C ILE A 392 10.78 -8.91 20.09
N ARG A 393 9.47 -8.91 20.43
CA ARG A 393 8.50 -9.87 19.88
C ARG A 393 8.53 -9.91 18.35
N GLU A 394 8.45 -8.73 17.73
CA GLU A 394 8.43 -8.59 16.27
C GLU A 394 9.78 -8.97 15.65
N MET A 395 10.90 -8.64 16.30
CA MET A 395 12.26 -9.02 15.87
C MET A 395 12.51 -10.53 15.95
N PHE A 396 11.99 -11.19 16.98
CA PHE A 396 12.12 -12.63 17.18
C PHE A 396 11.28 -13.41 16.17
N SER A 397 10.10 -12.88 15.82
CA SER A 397 9.03 -13.49 15.01
C SER A 397 8.38 -14.70 15.68
N ASN A 398 7.13 -14.99 15.34
CA ASN A 398 6.45 -16.21 15.78
C ASN A 398 6.71 -17.35 14.77
N PRO A 399 7.34 -18.48 15.17
CA PRO A 399 7.60 -19.60 14.27
C PRO A 399 6.34 -20.34 13.82
N ILE A 400 5.20 -20.14 14.49
CA ILE A 400 3.91 -20.72 14.09
C ILE A 400 3.34 -19.95 12.90
N THR A 401 3.40 -18.62 12.94
CA THR A 401 2.87 -17.76 11.86
C THR A 401 3.83 -17.70 10.67
N THR A 402 5.13 -17.67 10.94
CA THR A 402 6.18 -17.58 9.92
C THR A 402 7.15 -18.76 10.09
N PRO A 403 6.77 -19.97 9.63
CA PRO A 403 7.54 -21.19 9.83
C PRO A 403 8.83 -21.22 9.00
N ASP A 404 8.94 -20.37 7.99
CA ASP A 404 10.16 -20.23 7.21
C ASP A 404 11.14 -19.27 7.89
N ALA A 405 12.22 -19.82 8.47
CA ALA A 405 13.29 -19.06 9.11
C ALA A 405 13.95 -18.01 8.19
N TRP A 406 13.96 -18.23 6.87
CA TRP A 406 14.53 -17.29 5.90
C TRP A 406 13.63 -16.09 5.59
N LYS A 407 12.37 -16.11 6.05
CA LYS A 407 11.43 -14.99 5.93
C LYS A 407 11.29 -14.21 7.24
N GLN A 408 12.01 -14.62 8.28
CA GLN A 408 11.98 -13.94 9.57
C GLN A 408 12.92 -12.73 9.57
N PRO A 409 12.70 -11.74 10.45
CA PRO A 409 13.51 -10.53 10.48
C PRO A 409 15.00 -10.76 10.67
N LEU A 410 15.40 -11.80 11.44
CA LEU A 410 16.81 -12.15 11.58
C LEU A 410 17.47 -12.51 10.24
N ALA A 411 16.75 -13.18 9.33
CA ALA A 411 17.29 -13.47 8.01
C ALA A 411 17.51 -12.19 7.19
N VAL A 412 16.60 -11.22 7.32
CA VAL A 412 16.74 -9.90 6.69
C VAL A 412 17.99 -9.18 7.20
N PHE A 413 18.26 -9.23 8.52
CA PHE A 413 19.51 -8.68 9.06
C PHE A 413 20.75 -9.43 8.56
N CYS A 414 20.69 -10.75 8.40
CA CYS A 414 21.82 -11.51 7.84
C CYS A 414 22.08 -11.22 6.36
N GLU A 415 21.04 -10.91 5.58
CA GLU A 415 21.16 -10.65 4.15
C GLU A 415 21.51 -9.18 3.82
N ALA A 416 20.90 -8.24 4.53
CA ALA A 416 20.98 -6.81 4.23
C ALA A 416 21.57 -5.95 5.36
N GLY A 417 21.76 -6.50 6.56
CA GLY A 417 22.27 -5.77 7.71
C GLY A 417 23.78 -5.53 7.65
N THR A 418 24.23 -4.46 8.32
CA THR A 418 25.65 -4.17 8.48
C THR A 418 26.22 -4.90 9.71
N PRO A 419 27.53 -5.23 9.74
CA PRO A 419 28.14 -5.89 10.90
C PRO A 419 27.97 -5.09 12.21
N ALA A 420 27.91 -3.76 12.12
CA ALA A 420 27.67 -2.89 13.27
C ALA A 420 26.30 -3.15 13.93
N MET A 421 25.26 -3.45 13.15
CA MET A 421 23.92 -3.75 13.70
C MET A 421 23.93 -4.96 14.65
N PHE A 422 24.80 -5.94 14.39
CA PHE A 422 24.92 -7.14 15.23
C PHE A 422 25.62 -6.90 16.58
N THR A 423 26.26 -5.75 16.76
CA THR A 423 26.82 -5.35 18.05
C THR A 423 25.79 -4.72 18.98
N HIS A 424 24.60 -4.42 18.47
CA HIS A 424 23.56 -3.77 19.25
C HIS A 424 22.90 -4.75 20.26
N PRO A 425 22.67 -4.34 21.53
CA PRO A 425 22.18 -5.23 22.60
C PRO A 425 20.87 -5.96 22.27
N VAL A 426 19.97 -5.31 21.52
CA VAL A 426 18.70 -5.92 21.08
C VAL A 426 18.93 -7.10 20.17
N LEU A 427 19.80 -6.96 19.17
CA LEU A 427 20.05 -8.02 18.20
C LEU A 427 20.89 -9.14 18.83
N GLU A 428 21.85 -8.78 19.69
CA GLU A 428 22.56 -9.73 20.55
C GLU A 428 21.58 -10.55 21.40
N LYS A 429 20.58 -9.91 22.03
CA LYS A 429 19.59 -10.61 22.85
C LYS A 429 18.69 -11.54 22.03
N VAL A 430 18.27 -11.11 20.84
CA VAL A 430 17.49 -11.96 19.91
C VAL A 430 18.32 -13.19 19.50
N LEU A 431 19.59 -13.02 19.19
CA LEU A 431 20.50 -14.11 18.85
C LEU A 431 20.72 -15.06 20.02
N GLU A 432 20.97 -14.53 21.21
CA GLU A 432 21.11 -15.31 22.46
C GLU A 432 19.86 -16.17 22.69
N LEU A 433 18.67 -15.58 22.66
CA LEU A 433 17.42 -16.30 22.86
C LEU A 433 17.23 -17.39 21.79
N LYS A 434 17.48 -17.09 20.51
CA LYS A 434 17.38 -18.13 19.45
C LYS A 434 18.40 -19.24 19.68
N TRP A 435 19.62 -18.89 20.09
CA TRP A 435 20.65 -19.87 20.41
C TRP A 435 20.27 -20.73 21.61
N GLU A 436 19.70 -20.19 22.68
CA GLU A 436 19.26 -20.96 23.84
C GLU A 436 18.21 -22.03 23.49
N HIS A 437 17.31 -21.72 22.55
CA HIS A 437 16.32 -22.67 22.05
C HIS A 437 16.95 -23.71 21.12
N MET A 438 17.91 -23.32 20.27
CA MET A 438 18.50 -24.20 19.25
C MET A 438 19.72 -24.98 19.73
N ARG A 439 20.42 -24.56 20.79
CA ARG A 439 21.70 -25.14 21.22
C ARG A 439 21.61 -26.62 21.54
N ARG A 440 20.49 -27.07 22.14
CA ARG A 440 20.30 -28.50 22.47
C ARG A 440 20.19 -29.34 21.21
N TYR A 441 19.41 -28.86 20.23
CA TYR A 441 19.28 -29.50 18.93
C TYR A 441 20.61 -29.51 18.18
N PHE A 442 21.32 -28.38 18.18
CA PHE A 442 22.65 -28.26 17.57
C PHE A 442 23.64 -29.26 18.20
N LEU A 443 23.77 -29.28 19.53
CA LEU A 443 24.66 -30.19 20.25
C LEU A 443 24.26 -31.66 20.02
N ALA A 444 22.97 -31.98 19.99
CA ALA A 444 22.49 -33.32 19.69
C ALA A 444 22.87 -33.74 18.26
N GLN A 445 22.65 -32.88 17.26
CA GLN A 445 23.07 -33.15 15.88
C GLN A 445 24.59 -33.35 15.77
N HIS A 446 25.38 -32.47 16.39
CA HIS A 446 26.83 -32.60 16.41
C HIS A 446 27.30 -33.86 17.15
N GLY A 447 26.64 -34.22 18.25
CA GLY A 447 26.90 -35.45 19.00
C GLY A 447 26.62 -36.71 18.18
N VAL A 448 25.52 -36.74 17.42
CA VAL A 448 25.18 -37.85 16.51
C VAL A 448 26.27 -38.06 15.47
N PHE A 449 26.77 -37.00 14.82
CA PHE A 449 27.91 -37.11 13.91
C PHE A 449 29.21 -37.47 14.64
N GLY A 450 29.40 -37.01 15.88
CA GLY A 450 30.53 -37.41 16.73
C GLY A 450 30.54 -38.91 17.01
N VAL A 451 29.39 -39.52 17.26
CA VAL A 451 29.25 -40.98 17.41
C VAL A 451 29.66 -41.70 16.13
N LEU A 452 29.24 -41.22 14.95
CA LEU A 452 29.66 -41.81 13.68
C LEU A 452 31.18 -41.75 13.51
N ILE A 453 31.81 -40.61 13.82
CA ILE A 453 33.27 -40.45 13.75
C ILE A 453 33.95 -41.41 14.73
N LEU A 454 33.44 -41.57 15.95
CA LEU A 454 33.98 -42.49 16.95
C LEU A 454 33.86 -43.96 16.51
N LEU A 455 32.72 -44.36 15.96
CA LEU A 455 32.51 -45.70 15.41
C LEU A 455 33.45 -45.96 14.22
N TYR A 456 33.59 -44.99 13.32
CA TYR A 456 34.49 -45.10 12.17
C TYR A 456 35.95 -45.21 12.60
N THR A 457 36.40 -44.33 13.50
CA THR A 457 37.79 -44.33 13.98
C THR A 457 38.12 -45.60 14.76
N THR A 458 37.20 -46.11 15.58
CA THR A 458 37.41 -47.38 16.31
C THR A 458 37.40 -48.59 15.37
N GLY A 459 36.45 -48.68 14.43
CA GLY A 459 36.27 -49.83 13.55
C GLY A 459 37.24 -49.94 12.38
N PHE A 460 37.64 -48.81 11.78
CA PHE A 460 38.47 -48.79 10.57
C PHE A 460 39.90 -48.28 10.80
N VAL A 461 40.11 -47.35 11.75
CA VAL A 461 41.44 -46.75 11.99
C VAL A 461 42.20 -47.45 13.11
N ALA A 462 41.62 -47.56 14.30
CA ALA A 462 42.29 -48.09 15.49
C ALA A 462 42.46 -49.61 15.46
N ARG A 463 41.42 -50.35 15.02
CA ARG A 463 41.47 -51.81 14.85
C ARG A 463 42.00 -52.23 13.47
N GLY A 464 42.22 -51.28 12.56
CA GLY A 464 42.64 -51.58 11.19
C GLY A 464 41.69 -52.54 10.48
N LEU A 465 42.20 -53.37 9.57
CA LEU A 465 41.47 -54.42 8.85
C LEU A 465 41.42 -55.77 9.61
N SER A 466 41.57 -55.78 10.94
CA SER A 466 41.52 -57.01 11.74
C SER A 466 40.17 -57.74 11.60
N CYS A 467 40.22 -59.08 11.62
CA CYS A 467 39.06 -59.97 11.47
C CYS A 467 38.45 -60.42 12.82
N ASP A 468 38.78 -59.77 13.94
CA ASP A 468 38.19 -60.12 15.23
C ASP A 468 36.69 -59.77 15.28
N ALA A 469 35.90 -60.61 15.95
CA ALA A 469 34.43 -60.45 16.03
C ALA A 469 34.02 -59.04 16.50
N ALA A 470 34.78 -58.44 17.42
CA ALA A 470 34.53 -57.08 17.88
C ALA A 470 34.73 -56.02 16.78
N SER A 471 35.74 -56.15 15.93
CA SER A 471 35.98 -55.25 14.80
C SER A 471 34.89 -55.36 13.74
N VAL A 472 34.47 -56.59 13.41
CA VAL A 472 33.35 -56.84 12.50
C VAL A 472 32.05 -56.20 13.00
N VAL A 473 31.74 -56.36 14.29
CA VAL A 473 30.55 -55.74 14.91
C VAL A 473 30.61 -54.21 14.84
N VAL A 474 31.74 -53.59 15.18
CA VAL A 474 31.87 -52.12 15.14
C VAL A 474 31.75 -51.57 13.71
N ARG A 475 32.27 -52.27 12.69
CA ARG A 475 32.10 -51.87 11.28
C ARG A 475 30.66 -52.00 10.81
N TRP A 476 29.96 -53.07 11.19
CA TRP A 476 28.52 -53.21 10.92
C TRP A 476 27.70 -52.12 11.60
N LEU A 477 28.01 -51.78 12.86
CA LEU A 477 27.38 -50.66 13.56
C LEU A 477 27.67 -49.32 12.86
N THR A 478 28.91 -49.11 12.39
CA THR A 478 29.28 -47.91 11.62
C THR A 478 28.46 -47.81 10.33
N PHE A 479 28.36 -48.90 9.57
CA PHE A 479 27.62 -48.96 8.31
C PHE A 479 26.11 -48.73 8.51
N THR A 480 25.50 -49.47 9.43
CA THR A 480 24.07 -49.35 9.72
C THR A 480 23.71 -47.96 10.25
N PHE A 481 24.56 -47.38 11.10
CA PHE A 481 24.37 -46.01 11.59
C PHE A 481 24.57 -44.97 10.48
N ALA A 482 25.57 -45.12 9.62
CA ALA A 482 25.78 -44.25 8.46
C ALA A 482 24.61 -44.32 7.46
N LEU A 483 24.08 -45.52 7.20
CA LEU A 483 22.92 -45.74 6.34
C LEU A 483 21.66 -45.07 6.92
N PHE A 484 21.43 -45.19 8.24
CA PHE A 484 20.35 -44.50 8.92
C PHE A 484 20.47 -42.97 8.79
N LEU A 485 21.66 -42.41 9.04
CA LEU A 485 21.89 -40.96 8.91
C LEU A 485 21.74 -40.46 7.47
N PHE A 486 22.22 -41.23 6.49
CA PHE A 486 22.03 -40.92 5.07
C PHE A 486 20.55 -40.93 4.69
N GLY A 487 19.79 -41.95 5.13
CA GLY A 487 18.34 -42.02 4.95
C GLY A 487 17.59 -40.86 5.60
N ALA A 488 17.93 -40.51 6.84
CA ALA A 488 17.35 -39.38 7.55
C ALA A 488 17.63 -38.04 6.84
N PHE A 489 18.86 -37.83 6.36
CA PHE A 489 19.21 -36.63 5.60
C PHE A 489 18.50 -36.59 4.24
N GLY A 490 18.41 -37.73 3.55
CA GLY A 490 17.65 -37.89 2.31
C GLY A 490 16.17 -37.55 2.49
N ALA A 491 15.56 -37.97 3.60
CA ALA A 491 14.18 -37.63 3.94
C ALA A 491 14.02 -36.10 4.12
N VAL A 492 14.93 -35.43 4.83
CA VAL A 492 14.91 -33.96 4.97
C VAL A 492 15.06 -33.25 3.63
N VAL A 493 15.96 -33.71 2.77
CA VAL A 493 16.14 -33.18 1.41
C VAL A 493 14.86 -33.35 0.59
N ALA A 494 14.26 -34.54 0.60
CA ALA A 494 13.00 -34.81 -0.10
C ALA A 494 11.86 -33.92 0.41
N THR A 495 11.76 -33.71 1.73
CA THR A 495 10.79 -32.79 2.33
C THR A 495 11.03 -31.35 1.89
N GLN A 496 12.28 -30.89 1.83
CA GLN A 496 12.59 -29.53 1.35
C GLN A 496 12.26 -29.33 -0.12
N ILE A 497 12.52 -30.33 -0.97
CA ILE A 497 12.13 -30.30 -2.39
C ILE A 497 10.61 -30.24 -2.51
N ARG A 498 9.87 -31.10 -1.79
CA ARG A 498 8.40 -31.10 -1.78
C ARG A 498 7.81 -29.77 -1.30
N GLN A 499 8.45 -29.13 -0.32
CA GLN A 499 8.02 -27.83 0.21
C GLN A 499 8.52 -26.63 -0.60
N GLY A 500 9.22 -26.83 -1.72
CA GLY A 500 9.78 -25.76 -2.54
C GLY A 500 10.86 -24.92 -1.84
N LYS A 501 11.47 -25.45 -0.77
CA LYS A 501 12.54 -24.79 0.01
C LYS A 501 13.89 -24.94 -0.69
N LEU A 502 13.99 -24.34 -1.87
CA LEU A 502 15.16 -24.36 -2.74
C LEU A 502 15.85 -23.00 -2.71
N VAL A 503 17.17 -22.99 -2.89
CA VAL A 503 18.01 -21.79 -3.04
C VAL A 503 18.76 -21.91 -4.36
N SER A 504 18.85 -20.81 -5.10
CA SER A 504 19.71 -20.71 -6.29
C SER A 504 21.17 -20.70 -5.84
N ALA A 505 21.92 -21.73 -6.21
CA ALA A 505 23.36 -21.76 -6.04
C ALA A 505 24.03 -21.65 -7.41
N ARG A 506 25.04 -20.77 -7.50
CA ARG A 506 25.83 -20.61 -8.71
C ARG A 506 26.94 -21.66 -8.72
N LEU A 507 26.79 -22.68 -9.57
CA LEU A 507 27.81 -23.70 -9.79
C LEU A 507 28.51 -23.39 -11.11
N LEU A 508 29.70 -22.78 -11.04
CA LEU A 508 30.42 -22.28 -12.22
C LEU A 508 29.56 -21.28 -13.04
N ALA A 509 29.20 -21.63 -14.27
CA ALA A 509 28.37 -20.83 -15.18
C ALA A 509 26.86 -21.13 -15.06
N TRP A 510 26.45 -22.13 -14.28
CA TRP A 510 25.06 -22.59 -14.20
C TRP A 510 24.41 -22.17 -12.89
N GLU A 511 23.16 -21.73 -12.96
CA GLU A 511 22.33 -21.46 -11.79
C GLU A 511 21.49 -22.72 -11.49
N VAL A 512 21.85 -23.43 -10.43
CA VAL A 512 21.21 -24.68 -10.04
C VAL A 512 20.40 -24.47 -8.76
N ARG A 513 19.14 -24.92 -8.76
CA ARG A 513 18.29 -24.88 -7.57
C ARG A 513 18.60 -26.07 -6.67
N ILE A 514 19.19 -25.82 -5.51
CA ILE A 514 19.54 -26.85 -4.53
C ILE A 514 18.69 -26.73 -3.26
N PRO A 515 18.44 -27.86 -2.54
CA PRO A 515 17.79 -27.82 -1.23
C PRO A 515 18.59 -26.98 -0.23
N ARG A 516 17.90 -26.20 0.60
CA ARG A 516 18.53 -25.30 1.59
C ARG A 516 19.52 -25.97 2.52
N ILE A 517 19.25 -27.21 2.95
CA ILE A 517 20.15 -27.95 3.85
C ILE A 517 21.51 -28.22 3.20
N VAL A 518 21.53 -28.40 1.88
CA VAL A 518 22.73 -28.70 1.08
C VAL A 518 23.55 -27.44 0.81
N ASN A 519 22.92 -26.27 0.85
CA ASN A 519 23.63 -24.99 0.67
C ASN A 519 24.67 -24.72 1.78
N ASN A 520 24.47 -25.26 2.98
CA ASN A 520 25.47 -25.19 4.04
C ASN A 520 26.62 -26.16 3.75
N ARG A 521 27.84 -25.62 3.56
CA ARG A 521 29.07 -26.38 3.27
C ARG A 521 29.32 -27.52 4.24
N TRP A 522 29.02 -27.35 5.53
CA TRP A 522 29.21 -28.39 6.55
C TRP A 522 28.20 -29.52 6.43
N ASN A 523 26.95 -29.21 6.11
CA ASN A 523 25.92 -30.22 5.89
C ASN A 523 26.15 -30.98 4.58
N PHE A 524 26.63 -30.29 3.53
CA PHE A 524 27.09 -30.95 2.32
C PHE A 524 28.27 -31.89 2.59
N ALA A 525 29.30 -31.43 3.31
CA ALA A 525 30.44 -32.25 3.69
C ALA A 525 30.01 -33.47 4.53
N ARG A 526 29.09 -33.29 5.47
CA ARG A 526 28.49 -34.38 6.25
C ARG A 526 27.80 -35.40 5.35
N LEU A 527 26.92 -34.95 4.45
CA LEU A 527 26.22 -35.83 3.51
C LEU A 527 27.19 -36.59 2.59
N ALA A 528 28.22 -35.90 2.07
CA ALA A 528 29.24 -36.52 1.24
C ALA A 528 30.04 -37.56 2.04
N SER A 529 30.43 -37.24 3.28
CA SER A 529 31.18 -38.17 4.14
C SER A 529 30.36 -39.40 4.55
N THR A 530 29.07 -39.24 4.88
CA THR A 530 28.20 -40.38 5.20
C THR A 530 27.97 -41.26 3.99
N LEU A 531 27.78 -40.66 2.81
CA LEU A 531 27.69 -41.39 1.55
C LEU A 531 28.97 -42.20 1.26
N LEU A 532 30.15 -41.60 1.45
CA LEU A 532 31.42 -42.29 1.27
C LEU A 532 31.57 -43.48 2.24
N VAL A 533 31.16 -43.33 3.51
CA VAL A 533 31.16 -44.45 4.47
C VAL A 533 30.21 -45.56 4.05
N VAL A 534 29.00 -45.22 3.56
CA VAL A 534 28.03 -46.20 3.04
C VAL A 534 28.55 -46.91 1.79
N LEU A 535 29.27 -46.22 0.91
CA LEU A 535 29.84 -46.80 -0.32
C LEU A 535 31.13 -47.60 -0.08
N ALA A 536 31.94 -47.22 0.90
CA ALA A 536 33.23 -47.86 1.20
C ALA A 536 33.09 -49.08 2.13
N ALA A 537 32.09 -49.11 3.01
CA ALA A 537 31.91 -50.22 3.94
C ALA A 537 31.69 -51.60 3.26
N PRO A 538 30.95 -51.72 2.14
CA PRO A 538 30.83 -52.98 1.39
C PRO A 538 32.12 -53.39 0.68
N ALA A 539 33.00 -52.44 0.32
CA ALA A 539 34.25 -52.73 -0.39
C ALA A 539 35.35 -53.30 0.52
N HIS A 540 35.20 -53.14 1.85
CA HIS A 540 36.08 -53.70 2.88
C HIS A 540 35.39 -54.83 3.65
N ASP A 541 34.76 -55.71 2.88
CA ASP A 541 33.85 -56.76 3.30
C ASP A 541 34.37 -57.62 4.47
N PRO A 542 33.57 -57.85 5.54
CA PRO A 542 33.78 -58.94 6.49
C PRO A 542 33.72 -60.33 5.84
N LEU A 543 33.15 -60.47 4.63
CA LEU A 543 33.12 -61.76 3.89
C LEU A 543 34.50 -62.22 3.41
N VAL A 544 35.54 -61.38 3.50
CA VAL A 544 36.94 -61.83 3.28
C VAL A 544 37.48 -62.56 4.52
N CYS A 545 36.88 -62.37 5.70
CA CYS A 545 37.26 -63.02 6.96
C CYS A 545 36.38 -64.25 7.30
N ALA A 546 35.32 -64.53 6.52
CA ALA A 546 34.39 -65.65 6.73
C ALA A 546 34.76 -66.87 5.90
#